data_AF-A0A015M723-F1
#
_entry.id   AF-A0A015M723-F1
#
_cell.length_a   1.000
_cell.length_b   1.000
_cell.length_c   1.000
_cell.angle_alpha   90.00
_cell.angle_beta   90.00
_cell.angle_gamma   90.00
#
_symmetry.space_group_name_H-M   'P 1'
#
loop_
_entity.id
_entity.type
_entity.pdbx_description
1 polymer ?
#
loop_
_entity_poly.entity_id
_entity_poly.type
_entity_poly.pdbx_seq_one_letter_code
_entity_poly.pdbx_strand_id
1 'polypeptide(L)' 'MEQEKLKVLRNFNLETILEPTRAKVIRKLWDDFNDLYSALKNEYTDPIEFQSAAKAWLNYFLTPSIGNPEDSDFIKGLY' A
#
# COMPACT_ATOMS: atom_id res chain seq x y z
N MET A 1 4.04 21.57 -5.01
CA MET A 1 4.38 20.77 -3.81
C MET A 1 3.58 19.47 -3.65
N GLU A 2 2.27 19.45 -3.35
CA GLU A 2 1.55 18.19 -3.06
C GLU A 2 1.43 17.26 -4.29
N GLN A 3 1.13 17.83 -5.46
CA GLN A 3 1.09 17.09 -6.73
C GLN A 3 2.46 16.53 -7.15
N GLU A 4 3.55 17.24 -6.85
CA GLU A 4 4.90 16.78 -7.18
C GLU A 4 5.30 15.59 -6.32
N LYS A 5 4.97 15.62 -5.02
CA LYS A 5 5.19 14.49 -4.10
C LYS A 5 4.42 13.25 -4.56
N LEU A 6 3.15 13.40 -4.97
CA LEU A 6 2.35 12.32 -5.54
C LEU A 6 2.96 11.78 -6.85
N LYS A 7 3.44 12.66 -7.73
CA LYS A 7 4.07 12.27 -8.99
C LYS A 7 5.35 11.46 -8.76
N VAL A 8 6.16 11.85 -7.79
CA VAL A 8 7.35 11.08 -7.40
C VAL A 8 6.95 9.73 -6.82
N LEU A 9 6.03 9.68 -5.86
CA LEU A 9 5.60 8.42 -5.23
C LEU A 9 5.00 7.43 -6.24
N ARG A 10 4.21 7.91 -7.21
CA ARG A 10 3.63 7.07 -8.28
C ARG A 10 4.66 6.52 -9.25
N ASN A 11 5.66 7.34 -9.63
CA ASN A 11 6.60 6.98 -10.71
C ASN A 11 7.95 6.44 -10.22
N PHE A 12 8.27 6.59 -8.94
CA PHE A 12 9.53 6.12 -8.40
C PHE A 12 9.63 4.59 -8.47
N ASN A 13 10.71 4.08 -9.07
CA ASN A 13 10.93 2.64 -9.14
C ASN A 13 11.39 2.11 -7.77
N LEU A 14 10.50 1.47 -7.03
CA LEU A 14 10.77 0.91 -5.70
C LEU A 14 11.78 -0.24 -5.74
N GLU A 15 11.95 -0.93 -6.86
CA GLU A 15 12.93 -2.01 -7.03
C GLU A 15 14.38 -1.49 -6.95
N THR A 16 14.59 -0.17 -7.04
CA THR A 16 15.92 0.43 -6.85
C THR A 16 16.41 0.40 -5.41
N ILE A 17 15.51 0.20 -4.44
CA ILE A 17 15.81 0.25 -2.99
C ILE A 17 15.23 -0.93 -2.20
N LEU A 18 14.40 -1.77 -2.82
CA LEU A 18 13.74 -2.91 -2.21
C LEU A 18 13.87 -4.14 -3.11
N GLU A 19 13.96 -5.31 -2.49
CA GLU A 19 13.83 -6.59 -3.20
C GLU A 19 12.54 -6.62 -4.04
N PRO A 20 12.54 -7.21 -5.26
CA PRO A 20 11.40 -7.11 -6.19
C PRO A 20 10.05 -7.52 -5.59
N THR A 21 10.03 -8.58 -4.79
CA THR A 21 8.81 -9.03 -4.09
C THR A 21 8.31 -7.98 -3.10
N ARG A 22 9.22 -7.36 -2.33
CA ARG A 22 8.86 -6.32 -1.36
C ARG A 22 8.45 -5.03 -2.08
N ALA A 23 9.11 -4.67 -3.17
CA ALA A 23 8.77 -3.52 -3.99
C ALA A 23 7.31 -3.62 -4.51
N LYS A 24 6.90 -4.79 -5.00
CA LYS A 24 5.51 -5.04 -5.45
C LYS A 24 4.49 -4.89 -4.32
N VAL A 25 4.79 -5.45 -3.14
CA VAL A 25 3.92 -5.35 -1.96
C VAL A 25 3.74 -3.89 -1.53
N ILE A 26 4.83 -3.13 -1.44
CA ILE A 26 4.79 -1.71 -1.07
C ILE A 26 4.12 -0.86 -2.16
N ARG A 27 4.33 -1.17 -3.44
CA ARG A 27 3.65 -0.52 -4.57
C ARG A 27 2.13 -0.68 -4.44
N LYS A 28 1.65 -1.90 -4.23
CA LYS A 28 0.22 -2.16 -4.04
C LYS A 28 -0.36 -1.38 -2.85
N LEU A 29 0.32 -1.39 -1.70
CA LEU A 29 -0.13 -0.66 -0.51
C LEU A 29 -0.32 0.83 -0.79
N TRP A 30 0.61 1.44 -1.53
CA TRP A 30 0.56 2.85 -1.91
C TRP A 30 -0.51 3.15 -2.95
N ASP A 31 -0.63 2.30 -3.98
CA ASP A 31 -1.61 2.49 -5.04
C ASP A 31 -3.04 2.38 -4.49
N ASP A 32 -3.32 1.36 -3.68
CA ASP A 32 -4.60 1.20 -2.98
C ASP A 32 -4.92 2.41 -2.07
N PHE A 33 -3.93 2.93 -1.33
CA PHE A 33 -4.11 4.13 -0.50
C PHE A 33 -4.42 5.38 -1.35
N ASN A 34 -3.72 5.53 -2.46
CA ASN A 34 -3.92 6.63 -3.39
C ASN A 34 -5.32 6.58 -4.04
N ASP A 35 -5.83 5.39 -4.30
CA ASP A 35 -7.19 5.19 -4.81
C ASP A 35 -8.23 5.59 -3.76
N LEU A 36 -8.04 5.21 -2.49
CA LEU A 36 -8.88 5.68 -1.39
C LEU A 36 -8.85 7.20 -1.24
N TYR A 37 -7.67 7.82 -1.32
CA TYR A 37 -7.53 9.27 -1.26
C TYR A 37 -8.25 9.96 -2.43
N SER A 38 -8.20 9.37 -3.62
CA SER A 38 -8.90 9.89 -4.80
C SER A 38 -10.41 9.74 -4.67
N ALA A 39 -10.88 8.61 -4.13
CA ALA A 39 -12.29 8.34 -3.84
C ALA A 39 -12.87 9.29 -2.79
N LEU A 40 -12.11 9.62 -1.73
CA LEU A 40 -12.52 10.62 -0.73
C LEU A 40 -12.78 12.01 -1.32
N LYS A 41 -12.12 12.36 -2.42
CA LYS A 41 -12.28 13.64 -3.10
C LYS A 41 -13.38 13.64 -4.17
N ASN A 42 -13.91 12.47 -4.51
CA ASN A 42 -14.95 12.32 -5.51
C ASN A 42 -16.32 12.33 -4.84
N GLU A 43 -17.15 13.32 -5.18
CA GLU A 43 -18.50 13.46 -4.63
C GLU A 43 -19.47 12.33 -5.05
N TYR A 44 -19.12 11.58 -6.10
CA TYR A 44 -19.91 10.46 -6.61
C TYR A 44 -19.48 9.09 -6.08
N THR A 45 -18.50 9.05 -5.16
CA THR A 45 -18.04 7.78 -4.60
C THR A 45 -19.14 7.11 -3.79
N ASP A 46 -19.42 5.84 -4.09
CA ASP A 46 -20.33 5.01 -3.31
C ASP A 46 -19.73 4.75 -1.90
N PRO A 47 -20.42 5.14 -0.81
CA PRO A 47 -19.92 4.94 0.54
C PRO A 47 -19.68 3.47 0.92
N ILE A 48 -20.44 2.53 0.37
CA ILE A 48 -20.34 1.09 0.64
C ILE A 48 -19.11 0.52 -0.07
N GLU A 49 -18.88 0.89 -1.32
CA GLU A 49 -17.68 0.51 -2.07
C GLU A 49 -16.43 1.09 -1.40
N PHE A 50 -16.49 2.37 -1.01
CA PHE A 50 -15.40 3.03 -0.28
C PHE A 50 -15.07 2.31 1.03
N GLN A 51 -16.09 2.01 1.86
CA GLN A 51 -15.87 1.30 3.11
C GLN A 51 -15.23 -0.07 2.88
N SER A 52 -15.67 -0.79 1.84
CA SER A 52 -15.14 -2.11 1.51
C SER A 52 -13.67 -2.02 1.07
N ALA A 53 -13.34 -1.06 0.21
CA ALA A 53 -11.96 -0.80 -0.20
C ALA A 53 -11.07 -0.38 0.98
N ALA A 54 -11.57 0.48 1.87
CA ALA A 54 -10.84 0.94 3.05
C ALA A 54 -10.52 -0.23 4.01
N LYS A 55 -11.48 -1.13 4.22
CA LYS A 55 -11.27 -2.36 5.01
C LYS A 55 -10.25 -3.28 4.35
N ALA A 56 -10.32 -3.47 3.03
CA ALA A 56 -9.38 -4.29 2.30
C ALA A 56 -7.94 -3.74 2.40
N TRP A 57 -7.78 -2.43 2.23
CA TRP A 57 -6.50 -1.75 2.40
C TRP A 57 -5.96 -1.89 3.84
N LEU A 58 -6.81 -1.68 4.85
CA LEU A 58 -6.42 -1.81 6.25
C LEU A 58 -5.96 -3.24 6.57
N ASN A 59 -6.70 -4.25 6.11
CA ASN A 59 -6.31 -5.65 6.28
C ASN A 59 -4.97 -5.96 5.60
N TYR A 60 -4.73 -5.38 4.41
CA TYR A 60 -3.46 -5.52 3.73
C TYR A 60 -2.32 -4.86 4.52
N PHE A 61 -2.51 -3.63 4.99
CA PHE A 61 -1.54 -2.92 5.82
C PHE A 61 -1.18 -3.69 7.11
N LEU A 62 -2.18 -4.30 7.75
CA LEU A 62 -2.01 -5.09 8.97
C LEU A 62 -1.50 -6.51 8.73
N THR A 63 -1.00 -6.84 7.53
CA THR A 63 -0.39 -8.15 7.27
C THR A 63 0.73 -8.40 8.28
N PRO A 64 0.59 -9.40 9.16
CA PRO A 64 1.57 -9.66 10.20
C PRO A 64 2.85 -10.25 9.62
N SER A 65 3.94 -10.16 10.37
CA SER A 65 5.12 -10.97 10.07
C SER A 65 4.84 -12.44 10.36
N ILE A 66 5.49 -13.32 9.60
CA ILE A 66 5.37 -14.77 9.75
C ILE A 66 6.75 -15.34 10.12
N GLY A 67 6.80 -16.17 11.15
CA GLY A 67 8.03 -16.79 11.66
C GLY A 67 8.75 -15.95 12.72
N ASN A 68 9.90 -16.46 13.19
CA ASN A 68 10.78 -15.75 14.10
C ASN A 68 11.77 -14.88 13.30
N PRO A 69 12.01 -13.61 13.66
CA PRO A 69 12.99 -12.76 12.96
C PRO A 69 14.40 -13.34 12.84
N GLU A 70 14.79 -14.25 13.73
CA GLU A 70 16.09 -14.92 13.70
C GLU A 70 16.15 -16.10 12.72
N ASP A 71 14.99 -16.57 12.23
CA ASP A 71 14.91 -17.70 11.32
C ASP A 71 15.09 -17.26 9.86
N SER A 72 15.76 -18.10 9.06
CA SER A 72 16.03 -17.79 7.64
C SER A 72 14.78 -17.73 6.76
N ASP A 73 13.67 -18.32 7.20
CA ASP A 73 12.37 -18.30 6.54
C ASP A 73 11.44 -17.21 7.07
N PHE A 74 11.95 -16.26 7.86
CA PHE A 74 11.19 -15.11 8.33
C PHE A 74 10.64 -14.28 7.17
N ILE A 75 9.32 -14.05 7.18
CA ILE A 75 8.65 -13.16 6.24
C ILE A 75 8.20 -11.92 7.00
N LYS A 76 8.85 -10.79 6.72
CA LYS A 76 8.46 -9.51 7.30
C LYS A 76 7.08 -9.08 6.80
N GLY A 77 6.18 -8.79 7.74
CA GLY A 77 4.87 -8.18 7.49
C GLY A 77 4.96 -6.73 7.01
N LEU A 78 3.83 -6.03 6.98
CA LEU A 78 3.75 -4.64 6.51
C LEU A 78 3.73 -3.59 7.63
N TYR A 79 3.31 -3.97 8.84
CA TYR A 79 3.31 -3.15 10.06
C TYR A 79 4.47 -3.55 10.99
#